data_AF-A0A7W7AHN0-F1
#
_entry.id   AF-A0A7W7AHN0-F1
#
_cell.length_a   1.000
_cell.length_b   1.000
_cell.length_c   1.000
_cell.angle_alpha   90.00
_cell.angle_beta   90.00
_cell.angle_gamma   90.00
#
_symmetry.space_group_name_H-M   'P 1'
#
loop_
_entity.id
_entity.type
_entity.pdbx_description
1 polymer ?
#
loop_
_entity_poly.entity_id
_entity_poly.type
_entity_poly.pdbx_seq_one_letter_code
_entity_poly.pdbx_strand_id
1 'polypeptide(L)'
;MATARIFRNPGLGSPVLQKGRPGWVVEWASDRPPHADPLTGWAGGSDPQAYVQMRFPSLETAIDYCERQGFTFVVQAEPPRKLLLQSYADNFR
;
A
#
# COMPACT_ATOMS: atom_id res chain seq x y z
N MET A 1 18.78 6.33 -5.64
CA MET A 1 18.38 6.14 -4.23
C MET A 1 16.94 5.67 -4.24
N ALA A 2 16.64 4.54 -3.61
CA ALA A 2 15.29 3.97 -3.63
C ALA A 2 14.31 4.90 -2.88
N THR A 3 13.21 5.25 -3.52
CA THR A 3 12.17 6.11 -2.92
C THR A 3 11.08 5.22 -2.34
N ALA A 4 10.85 5.33 -1.03
CA ALA A 4 9.79 4.63 -0.34
C ALA A 4 8.46 5.40 -0.44
N ARG A 5 7.35 4.67 -0.51
CA ARG A 5 5.99 5.19 -0.49
C ARG A 5 5.31 4.68 0.77
N ILE A 6 4.79 5.62 1.55
CA ILE A 6 4.06 5.36 2.78
C ILE A 6 2.57 5.62 2.50
N PHE A 7 1.72 4.60 2.64
CA PHE A 7 0.28 4.74 2.42
C PHE A 7 -0.53 3.88 3.39
N ARG A 8 -1.77 4.28 3.66
CA ARG A 8 -2.69 3.45 4.45
C ARG A 8 -3.19 2.31 3.58
N ASN A 9 -3.12 1.06 4.06
CA ASN A 9 -3.64 -0.08 3.33
C ASN A 9 -5.13 0.16 3.00
N PRO A 10 -5.50 0.32 1.72
CA PRO A 10 -6.90 0.37 1.35
C PRO A 10 -7.40 -1.06 1.57
N GLY A 11 -8.14 -1.28 2.65
CA GLY A 11 -8.69 -2.60 2.94
C GLY A 11 -9.39 -3.17 1.71
N LEU A 12 -9.48 -4.51 1.63
CA LEU A 12 -10.11 -5.16 0.47
C LEU A 12 -11.49 -4.53 0.21
N GLY A 13 -11.81 -4.30 -1.06
CA GLY A 13 -13.10 -3.72 -1.49
C GLY A 13 -14.32 -4.58 -1.14
N SER A 14 -14.13 -5.75 -0.54
CA SER A 14 -15.20 -6.59 -0.01
C SER A 14 -15.40 -6.36 1.49
N PRO A 15 -16.63 -5.99 1.93
CA PRO A 15 -16.93 -5.75 3.34
C PRO A 15 -16.76 -7.00 4.21
N VAL A 16 -16.86 -8.20 3.64
CA VAL A 16 -16.72 -9.49 4.38
C VAL A 16 -15.24 -9.82 4.63
N LEU A 17 -14.33 -9.32 3.80
CA LEU A 17 -12.88 -9.55 3.89
C LEU A 17 -12.12 -8.40 4.58
N GLN A 18 -12.81 -7.49 5.29
CA GLN A 18 -12.17 -6.44 6.09
C GLN A 18 -11.39 -6.96 7.32
N LYS A 19 -11.06 -8.26 7.37
CA LYS A 19 -10.31 -8.86 8.48
C LYS A 19 -8.81 -8.70 8.23
N GLY A 20 -8.33 -7.50 8.53
CA GLY A 20 -6.91 -7.13 8.53
C GLY A 20 -6.86 -5.66 8.89
N ARG A 21 -6.29 -5.33 10.06
CA ARG A 21 -6.29 -3.96 10.60
C ARG A 21 -5.82 -2.96 9.51
N PRO A 22 -6.36 -1.73 9.49
CA PRO A 22 -5.84 -0.70 8.62
C PRO A 22 -4.43 -0.29 9.08
N GLY A 23 -3.43 -0.98 8.56
CA GLY A 23 -2.02 -0.69 8.81
C GLY A 23 -1.48 0.31 7.80
N TRP A 24 -0.45 1.03 8.20
CA TRP A 24 0.40 1.80 7.29
C TRP A 24 1.34 0.85 6.57
N VAL A 25 1.50 1.04 5.27
CA VAL A 25 2.36 0.21 4.43
C VAL A 25 3.50 1.07 3.91
N VAL A 26 4.71 0.54 4.01
CA VAL A 26 5.90 1.08 3.34
C VAL A 26 6.25 0.14 2.20
N GLU A 27 6.31 0.68 0.99
CA GLU A 27 6.69 0.00 -0.24
C GLU A 27 7.79 0.80 -0.92
N TRP A 28 8.69 0.15 -1.66
CA TRP A 28 9.76 0.83 -2.39
C TRP A 28 9.48 0.80 -3.89
N ALA A 29 9.72 1.94 -4.54
CA ALA A 29 9.74 1.97 -5.99
C ALA A 29 10.99 1.21 -6.48
N SER A 30 10.76 0.20 -7.33
CA SER A 30 11.84 -0.46 -8.06
C SER A 30 12.55 0.55 -8.95
N ASP A 31 13.87 0.62 -8.87
CA ASP A 31 14.67 1.49 -9.76
C ASP A 31 14.72 0.92 -11.19
N ARG A 32 14.41 -0.37 -11.35
CA ARG A 32 14.47 -1.09 -12.61
C ARG A 32 13.09 -1.61 -13.03
N PRO A 33 12.68 -1.42 -14.29
CA PRO A 33 11.44 -2.00 -14.79
C PRO A 33 11.55 -3.53 -14.83
N PRO A 34 10.43 -4.25 -14.64
CA PRO A 34 10.39 -5.69 -14.87
C PRO A 34 10.67 -5.99 -16.34
N HIS A 35 11.43 -7.06 -16.60
CA HIS A 35 11.75 -7.54 -17.93
C HIS A 35 11.16 -8.93 -18.14
N ALA A 36 10.66 -9.20 -19.35
CA ALA A 36 10.14 -10.52 -19.68
C ALA A 36 11.31 -11.49 -19.93
N ASP A 37 11.27 -12.66 -19.29
CA ASP A 37 12.23 -13.72 -19.53
C ASP A 37 12.19 -14.18 -21.01
N PRO A 38 13.33 -14.26 -21.73
CA PRO A 38 13.34 -14.54 -23.16
C PRO A 38 12.87 -15.96 -23.52
N LEU A 39 12.89 -16.91 -22.58
CA LEU A 39 12.47 -18.29 -22.81
C LEU A 39 10.99 -18.52 -22.50
N THR A 40 10.52 -18.00 -21.36
CA THR A 40 9.19 -18.28 -20.80
C THR A 40 8.21 -17.12 -20.94
N GLY A 41 8.71 -15.89 -21.18
CA GLY A 41 7.91 -14.68 -21.18
C GLY A 41 7.43 -14.23 -19.80
N TRP A 42 7.90 -14.85 -18.72
CA TRP A 42 7.49 -14.48 -17.36
C TRP A 42 8.09 -13.14 -16.93
N ALA A 43 7.35 -12.37 -16.13
CA ALA A 43 7.83 -11.12 -15.57
C ALA A 43 8.95 -11.40 -14.55
N GLY A 44 10.19 -11.12 -14.95
CA GLY A 44 11.37 -11.15 -14.10
C GLY A 44 11.75 -9.76 -13.61
N GLY A 45 12.25 -9.67 -12.38
CA GLY A 45 12.81 -8.44 -11.81
C GLY A 45 14.20 -8.72 -11.28
N SER A 46 15.12 -7.75 -11.45
CA SER A 46 16.47 -7.82 -10.86
C SER A 46 16.58 -7.10 -9.52
N ASP A 47 15.53 -6.37 -9.12
CA ASP A 47 15.50 -5.61 -7.88
C ASP A 47 14.67 -6.36 -6.82
N PRO A 48 15.29 -6.85 -5.73
CA PRO A 48 14.57 -7.50 -4.65
C PRO A 48 13.68 -6.52 -3.86
N GLN A 49 13.99 -5.22 -3.86
CA GLN A 49 13.23 -4.21 -3.09
C GLN A 49 11.80 -4.07 -3.60
N ALA A 50 11.56 -4.37 -4.88
CA ALA A 50 10.25 -4.37 -5.51
C ALA A 50 9.24 -5.34 -4.84
N TYR A 51 9.74 -6.35 -4.13
CA TYR A 51 8.90 -7.38 -3.49
C TYR A 51 8.75 -7.18 -1.97
N VAL A 52 9.43 -6.19 -1.39
CA VAL A 52 9.38 -5.95 0.05
C VAL A 52 8.23 -4.98 0.35
N GLN A 53 7.32 -5.42 1.22
CA GLN A 53 6.29 -4.57 1.80
C GLN A 53 6.30 -4.73 3.32
N MET A 54 6.36 -3.61 4.03
CA MET A 54 6.32 -3.62 5.50
C MET A 54 5.05 -2.97 6.01
N ARG A 55 4.48 -3.56 7.07
CA ARG A 55 3.24 -3.09 7.69
C ARG A 55 3.54 -2.54 9.08
N PHE A 56 3.05 -1.33 9.33
CA PHE A 56 3.22 -0.58 10.56
C PHE A 56 1.86 -0.25 11.18
N PRO A 57 1.80 -0.12 12.52
CA PRO A 57 0.58 0.26 13.21
C PRO A 57 0.23 1.76 13.04
N SER A 58 1.23 2.64 12.94
CA SER A 58 1.04 4.09 12.82
C SER A 58 1.94 4.70 11.73
N LEU A 59 1.53 5.87 11.22
CA LEU A 59 2.33 6.67 10.27
C LEU A 59 3.69 7.01 10.87
N GLU A 60 3.69 7.46 12.13
CA GLU A 60 4.89 7.88 12.85
C GLU A 60 5.92 6.75 12.92
N THR A 61 5.49 5.52 13.23
CA THR A 61 6.40 4.35 13.24
C THR A 61 6.97 4.01 11.87
N ALA A 62 6.23 4.26 10.79
CA ALA A 62 6.72 4.07 9.43
C ALA A 62 7.75 5.15 9.04
N ILE A 63 7.51 6.41 9.44
CA ILE A 63 8.43 7.54 9.20
C ILE A 63 9.73 7.33 9.98
N ASP A 64 9.66 7.06 11.29
CA ASP A 64 10.83 6.82 12.14
C ASP A 64 11.69 5.66 11.60
N TYR A 65 11.05 4.59 11.10
CA TYR A 65 11.77 3.51 10.43
C TYR A 65 12.52 4.00 9.17
N CYS A 66 11.86 4.75 8.29
CA CYS A 66 12.48 5.26 7.06
C CYS A 66 13.62 6.23 7.36
N GLU A 67 13.46 7.09 8.37
CA GLU A 67 14.49 8.03 8.83
C GLU A 67 15.70 7.31 9.41
N ARG A 68 15.49 6.29 10.27
CA ARG A 68 16.58 5.48 10.83
C ARG A 68 17.39 4.74 9.79
N GLN A 69 16.75 4.31 8.70
CA GLN A 69 17.42 3.62 7.60
C GLN A 69 17.98 4.58 6.54
N GLY A 70 17.69 5.88 6.64
CA GLY A 70 18.14 6.89 5.68
C GLY A 70 17.45 6.79 4.31
N PHE A 71 16.22 6.27 4.25
CA PHE A 71 15.47 6.19 3.00
C PHE A 71 14.73 7.49 2.70
N THR A 72 14.71 7.90 1.42
CA THR A 72 13.81 8.98 0.96
C THR A 72 12.39 8.42 0.88
N PHE A 73 11.40 9.13 1.43
CA PHE A 73 10.02 8.65 1.46
C PHE A 73 9.00 9.71 1.05
N VAL A 74 7.86 9.26 0.52
CA VAL A 74 6.69 10.08 0.20
C VAL A 74 5.47 9.54 0.93
N VAL A 75 4.78 10.41 1.66
CA VAL A 75 3.54 10.07 2.38
C VAL A 75 2.33 10.35 1.50
N GLN A 76 1.48 9.35 1.31
CA GLN A 76 0.19 9.51 0.68
C GLN A 76 -0.92 9.63 1.72
N ALA A 77 -1.65 10.74 1.67
CA ALA A 77 -2.80 10.98 2.55
C ALA A 77 -3.95 10.00 2.27
N GLU A 78 -4.68 9.61 3.32
CA GLU A 78 -5.86 8.76 3.17
C GLU A 78 -7.00 9.53 2.48
N PRO A 79 -7.66 8.95 1.46
CA PRO A 79 -8.87 9.54 0.91
C PRO A 79 -9.98 9.59 1.97
N PRO A 80 -10.71 10.71 2.10
CA PRO A 80 -11.76 10.84 3.09
C PRO A 80 -12.86 9.81 2.87
N ARG A 81 -13.24 9.08 3.93
CA ARG A 81 -14.34 8.12 3.88
C ARG A 81 -15.68 8.88 3.87
N LYS A 82 -16.44 8.73 2.79
CA LYS A 82 -17.80 9.25 2.72
C LYS A 82 -18.75 8.29 3.43
N LEU A 83 -19.39 8.74 4.49
CA LEU A 83 -20.49 7.99 5.13
C LEU A 83 -21.71 8.06 4.20
N LEU A 84 -22.10 6.92 3.64
CA LEU A 84 -23.36 6.78 2.91
C LEU A 84 -24.41 6.39 3.94
N LEU A 85 -25.23 7.35 4.37
CA LEU A 85 -26.36 7.07 5.24
C LEU A 85 -27.48 6.50 4.37
N GLN A 86 -27.67 5.19 4.41
CA GLN A 86 -28.75 4.51 3.70
C GLN A 86 -29.82 4.09 4.71
N SER A 87 -31.07 4.52 4.50
CA SER A 87 -32.21 4.07 5.29
C SER A 87 -32.93 2.95 4.56
N TYR A 88 -33.25 1.88 5.28
CA TYR A 88 -34.06 0.78 4.72
C TYR A 88 -35.49 1.23 4.36
N ALA A 89 -36.00 2.28 5.02
CA ALA A 89 -37.32 2.84 4.73
C ALA A 89 -37.42 3.41 3.31
N ASP A 90 -36.30 3.87 2.73
CA ASP A 90 -36.25 4.39 1.35
C ASP A 90 -36.53 3.30 0.31
N ASN A 91 -36.46 2.01 0.68
CA ASN A 91 -36.70 0.89 -0.24
C ASN A 91 -38.19 0.66 -0.56
N PHE A 92 -39.11 1.21 0.24
CA PHE A 92 -40.56 0.95 0.13
C PHE A 92 -41.39 2.16 -0.31
N ARG A 93 -40.77 3.15 -0.94
CA ARG A 93 -41.45 4.36 -1.43
C ARG A 93 -41.97 4.19 -2.86
#